data_AF-A0A0F8WTV7-F1
#
_entry.id   AF-A0A0F8WTV7-F1
#
_cell.length_a   1.000
_cell.length_b   1.000
_cell.length_c   1.000
_cell.angle_alpha   90.00
_cell.angle_beta   90.00
_cell.angle_gamma   90.00
#
_symmetry.space_group_name_H-M   'P 1'
#
loop_
_entity.id
_entity.type
_entity.pdbx_description
1 polymer ?
#
loop_
_entity_poly.entity_id
_entity_poly.type
_entity_poly.pdbx_seq_one_letter_code
_entity_poly.pdbx_strand_id
1 'polypeptide(L)'
;MDYPRRQIKWTRYAVQVAVLAICAWAGWQFYHFVLHYAHPSAPPGVRPPSVEGFLPIGGFMALKYFLLTRIIDPIHPAGFIIFAGALLTALFARKGFCSWVCPVGSLSEYAWRLGRKITGRVWRLPKWADYTLMSPKYLIMGAFFFVIGITMTPTMILMFFIQDYYKIVDVKMLMFFLDPSMLAASVVIALTATSLFVPNFWCRYLCPYGALLGLLAYASPLKVSRNPEAC
;
A
#
# COMPACT_ATOMS: atom_id res chain seq x y z
N MET A 1 15.51 -27.09 -20.18
CA MET A 1 15.20 -26.88 -18.74
C MET A 1 13.83 -26.23 -18.63
N ASP A 2 12.77 -27.03 -18.55
CA ASP A 2 11.41 -26.56 -18.31
C ASP A 2 11.29 -26.07 -16.86
N TYR A 3 11.44 -24.77 -16.66
CA TYR A 3 11.07 -24.14 -15.39
C TYR A 3 9.59 -24.43 -15.12
N PRO A 4 9.19 -24.87 -13.92
CA PRO A 4 7.79 -25.13 -13.57
C PRO A 4 7.03 -23.82 -13.39
N ARG A 5 6.84 -23.05 -14.47
CA ARG A 5 6.14 -21.75 -14.50
C ARG A 5 4.67 -21.85 -14.10
N ARG A 6 4.11 -23.07 -14.07
CA ARG A 6 2.72 -23.32 -13.66
C ARG A 6 2.55 -23.27 -12.14
N GLN A 7 3.44 -23.89 -11.36
CA GLN A 7 3.32 -23.93 -9.89
C GLN A 7 3.46 -22.53 -9.26
N ILE A 8 4.40 -21.72 -9.74
CA ILE A 8 4.65 -20.36 -9.24
C ILE A 8 3.44 -19.43 -9.45
N LYS A 9 2.65 -19.65 -10.52
CA LYS A 9 1.43 -18.85 -10.76
C LYS A 9 0.34 -19.17 -9.75
N TRP A 10 0.13 -20.45 -9.46
CA TRP A 10 -0.89 -20.90 -8.51
C TRP A 10 -0.58 -20.49 -7.08
N THR A 11 0.68 -20.63 -6.65
CA THR A 11 1.10 -20.18 -5.31
C THR A 11 0.88 -18.68 -5.13
N ARG A 12 1.22 -17.88 -6.15
CA ARG A 12 0.97 -16.43 -6.10
C ARG A 12 -0.52 -16.10 -5.96
N TYR A 13 -1.40 -16.76 -6.72
CA TYR A 13 -2.84 -16.52 -6.60
C TYR A 13 -3.39 -16.95 -5.25
N ALA A 14 -2.95 -18.10 -4.73
CA ALA A 14 -3.33 -18.57 -3.41
C ALA A 14 -2.93 -17.54 -2.33
N VAL A 15 -1.71 -17.02 -2.38
CA VAL A 15 -1.23 -15.98 -1.46
C VAL A 15 -2.05 -14.69 -1.60
N GLN A 16 -2.30 -14.22 -2.82
CA GLN A 16 -3.10 -13.00 -3.04
C GLN A 16 -4.52 -13.13 -2.46
N VAL A 17 -5.19 -14.27 -2.70
CA VAL A 17 -6.54 -14.52 -2.18
C VAL A 17 -6.52 -14.65 -0.66
N ALA A 18 -5.55 -15.37 -0.09
CA ALA A 18 -5.41 -15.50 1.35
C ALA A 18 -5.19 -14.14 2.03
N VAL A 19 -4.31 -13.29 1.48
CA VAL A 19 -4.07 -11.94 2.00
C VAL A 19 -5.31 -11.07 1.88
N LEU A 20 -6.04 -11.12 0.76
CA LEU A 20 -7.30 -10.39 0.61
C LEU A 20 -8.36 -10.84 1.62
N ALA A 21 -8.46 -12.15 1.87
CA ALA A 21 -9.37 -12.69 2.88
C ALA A 21 -8.99 -12.22 4.30
N ILE A 22 -7.69 -12.23 4.64
CA ILE A 22 -7.19 -11.72 5.92
C ILE A 22 -7.48 -10.22 6.06
N CYS A 23 -7.26 -9.43 5.01
CA CYS A 23 -7.57 -8.00 5.03
C CYS A 23 -9.08 -7.73 5.17
N ALA A 24 -9.92 -8.50 4.49
CA ALA A 24 -11.38 -8.39 4.61
C ALA A 24 -11.84 -8.75 6.03
N TRP A 25 -11.29 -9.82 6.61
CA TRP A 25 -11.56 -10.23 7.98
C TRP A 25 -11.12 -9.17 9.00
N ALA A 26 -9.89 -8.65 8.87
CA ALA A 26 -9.39 -7.59 9.74
C ALA A 26 -10.21 -6.30 9.61
N GLY A 27 -10.63 -5.95 8.38
CA GLY A 27 -11.53 -4.81 8.14
C GLY A 27 -12.89 -5.01 8.79
N TRP A 28 -13.45 -6.22 8.73
CA TRP A 28 -14.72 -6.56 9.38
C TRP A 28 -14.63 -6.45 10.91
N GLN A 29 -13.56 -6.99 11.52
CA GLN A 29 -13.31 -6.83 12.95
C GLN A 29 -13.13 -5.36 13.35
N PHE A 30 -12.39 -4.59 12.56
CA PHE A 30 -12.17 -3.17 12.81
C PHE A 30 -13.46 -2.36 12.67
N TYR A 31 -14.33 -2.69 11.72
CA TYR A 31 -15.65 -2.07 11.58
C TYR A 31 -16.51 -2.30 12.83
N HIS A 32 -16.56 -3.52 13.35
CA HIS A 32 -17.27 -3.81 14.60
C HIS A 32 -16.66 -3.10 15.82
N PHE A 33 -15.34 -3.00 15.89
CA PHE A 33 -14.67 -2.19 16.90
C PHE A 33 -15.13 -0.73 16.85
N VAL A 34 -15.14 -0.11 15.67
CA VAL A 34 -15.59 1.28 15.52
C VAL A 34 -17.08 1.43 15.85
N LEU A 35 -17.93 0.49 15.42
CA LEU A 35 -19.36 0.50 15.75
C LEU A 35 -19.63 0.41 17.25
N HIS A 36 -18.82 -0.35 18.00
CA HIS A 36 -18.96 -0.45 19.46
C HIS A 36 -18.76 0.91 20.16
N TYR A 37 -17.83 1.73 19.67
CA TYR A 37 -17.62 3.08 20.21
C TYR A 37 -18.62 4.11 19.66
N ALA A 38 -19.21 3.87 18.48
CA ALA A 38 -20.26 4.73 17.92
C ALA A 38 -21.65 4.45 18.55
N HIS A 39 -21.92 3.20 18.90
CA HIS A 39 -23.17 2.73 19.50
C HIS A 39 -22.86 1.81 20.70
N PRO A 40 -23.13 2.25 21.94
CA PRO A 40 -22.79 1.48 23.16
C PRO A 40 -23.40 0.08 23.25
N SER A 41 -24.36 -0.26 22.39
CA SER A 41 -25.06 -1.55 22.32
C SER A 41 -24.38 -2.58 21.40
N ALA A 42 -23.33 -2.22 20.66
CA ALA A 42 -22.63 -3.18 19.78
C ALA A 42 -21.71 -4.13 20.60
N PRO A 43 -21.45 -5.36 20.13
CA PRO A 43 -20.54 -6.27 20.81
C PRO A 43 -19.11 -5.72 20.85
N PRO A 44 -18.32 -6.00 21.92
CA PRO A 44 -16.96 -5.51 22.04
C PRO A 44 -16.07 -6.08 20.91
N GLY A 45 -15.50 -5.19 20.11
CA GLY A 45 -14.52 -5.54 19.08
C GLY A 45 -13.09 -5.40 19.59
N VAL A 46 -12.14 -6.11 18.96
CA VAL A 46 -10.70 -5.89 19.16
C VAL A 46 -10.17 -5.11 17.97
N ARG A 47 -9.35 -4.07 18.22
CA ARG A 47 -8.65 -3.32 17.17
C ARG A 47 -7.56 -4.21 16.55
N PRO A 48 -7.67 -4.63 15.27
CA PRO A 48 -6.67 -5.49 14.67
C PRO A 48 -5.42 -4.69 14.29
N PRO A 49 -4.21 -5.14 14.67
CA PRO A 49 -2.96 -4.41 14.38
C PRO A 49 -2.66 -4.33 12.87
N SER A 50 -3.25 -5.22 12.08
CA SER A 50 -3.09 -5.26 10.62
C SER A 50 -3.57 -3.97 9.92
N VAL A 51 -4.48 -3.21 10.53
CA VAL A 51 -5.01 -1.97 9.95
C VAL A 51 -3.93 -0.90 9.84
N GLU A 52 -2.94 -0.90 10.74
CA GLU A 52 -1.82 0.04 10.71
C GLU A 52 -0.94 -0.12 9.47
N GLY A 53 -0.99 -1.28 8.80
CA GLY A 53 -0.32 -1.52 7.52
C GLY A 53 -0.83 -0.63 6.38
N PHE A 54 -2.04 -0.07 6.50
CA PHE A 54 -2.60 0.88 5.52
C PHE A 54 -2.14 2.33 5.75
N LEU A 55 -1.32 2.59 6.78
CA LEU A 55 -0.82 3.91 7.14
C LEU A 55 0.70 4.05 6.92
N PRO A 56 1.14 4.10 5.66
CA PRO A 56 2.57 4.13 5.33
C PRO A 56 3.27 5.39 5.82
N ILE A 57 2.56 6.52 5.95
CA ILE A 57 3.11 7.77 6.49
C ILE A 57 3.46 7.59 7.98
N GLY A 58 2.54 6.99 8.75
CA GLY A 58 2.79 6.65 10.15
C GLY A 58 3.96 5.67 10.29
N GLY A 59 4.01 4.63 9.45
CA GLY A 59 5.13 3.68 9.42
C GLY A 59 6.48 4.33 9.09
N PHE A 60 6.51 5.30 8.17
CA PHE A 60 7.73 6.04 7.83
C PHE A 60 8.21 6.95 8.97
N MET A 61 7.28 7.67 9.62
CA MET A 61 7.58 8.48 10.81
C MET A 61 8.10 7.61 11.96
N ALA A 62 7.46 6.46 12.22
CA ALA A 62 7.88 5.53 13.26
C ALA A 62 9.25 4.93 12.98
N LEU A 63 9.56 4.59 11.71
CA LEU A 63 10.89 4.15 11.30
C LEU A 63 11.95 5.22 11.55
N LYS A 64 11.71 6.47 11.15
CA LYS A 64 12.64 7.57 11.39
C LYS A 64 12.85 7.81 12.88
N TYR A 65 11.77 7.82 13.66
CA TYR A 65 11.83 8.00 15.11
C TYR A 65 12.69 6.91 15.74
N PHE A 66 12.43 5.63 15.43
CA PHE A 66 13.22 4.50 15.91
C PHE A 66 14.70 4.60 15.53
N LEU A 67 15.03 4.99 14.30
CA LEU A 67 16.42 5.14 13.87
C LEU A 67 17.19 6.20 14.67
N LEU A 68 16.50 7.25 15.13
CA LEU A 68 17.11 8.38 15.85
C LEU A 68 17.10 8.20 17.36
N THR A 69 16.04 7.63 17.94
CA THR A 69 15.86 7.52 19.39
C THR A 69 16.03 6.11 19.95
N ARG A 70 16.05 5.09 19.08
CA ARG A 70 16.01 3.65 19.45
C ARG A 70 14.74 3.22 20.18
N ILE A 71 13.70 4.06 20.20
CA ILE A 71 12.42 3.79 20.84
C ILE A 71 11.38 3.43 19.77
N ILE A 72 10.61 2.36 20.01
CA ILE A 72 9.50 1.97 19.16
C ILE A 72 8.28 2.82 19.51
N ASP A 73 7.53 3.26 18.50
CA ASP A 73 6.28 4.01 18.70
C ASP A 73 5.31 3.22 19.59
N PRO A 74 4.90 3.75 20.76
CA PRO A 74 3.99 3.07 21.67
C PRO A 74 2.54 3.03 21.17
N ILE A 75 2.15 3.86 20.20
CA ILE A 75 0.75 3.97 19.75
C ILE A 75 0.45 3.04 18.57
N HIS A 76 1.31 3.06 17.54
CA HIS A 76 1.17 2.21 16.35
C HIS A 76 2.42 1.36 16.09
N PRO A 77 2.77 0.43 17.01
CA PRO A 77 3.97 -0.41 16.86
C PRO A 77 3.88 -1.36 15.67
N ALA A 78 2.67 -1.77 15.26
CA ALA A 78 2.49 -2.68 14.14
C ALA A 78 2.75 -1.96 12.80
N GLY A 79 2.39 -0.67 12.69
CA GLY A 79 2.70 0.17 11.53
C GLY A 79 4.20 0.21 11.23
N PHE A 80 5.04 0.34 12.25
CA PHE A 80 6.50 0.26 12.12
C PHE A 80 6.96 -1.10 11.57
N ILE A 81 6.52 -2.19 12.18
CA ILE A 81 6.95 -3.55 11.82
C ILE A 81 6.52 -3.90 10.38
N ILE A 82 5.27 -3.61 10.03
CA ILE A 82 4.73 -3.88 8.68
C ILE A 82 5.49 -3.05 7.64
N PHE A 83 5.74 -1.76 7.92
CA PHE A 83 6.48 -0.89 7.03
C PHE A 83 7.93 -1.36 6.85
N ALA A 84 8.63 -1.68 7.94
CA ALA A 84 9.98 -2.22 7.90
C ALA A 84 10.04 -3.55 7.13
N GLY A 85 9.11 -4.47 7.38
CA GLY A 85 8.98 -5.73 6.65
C GLY A 85 8.75 -5.51 5.15
N ALA A 86 7.98 -4.49 4.78
CA ALA A 86 7.79 -4.15 3.38
C ALA A 86 9.04 -3.55 2.72
N LEU A 87 9.82 -2.74 3.43
CA LEU A 87 11.11 -2.25 2.93
C LEU A 87 12.10 -3.41 2.73
N LEU A 88 12.18 -4.32 3.70
CA LEU A 88 13.04 -5.51 3.63
C LEU A 88 12.63 -6.41 2.47
N THR A 89 11.34 -6.71 2.33
CA THR A 89 10.86 -7.50 1.19
C THR A 89 11.07 -6.79 -0.14
N ALA A 90 11.03 -5.45 -0.19
CA ALA A 90 11.40 -4.73 -1.41
C ALA A 90 12.91 -4.77 -1.71
N LEU A 91 13.75 -4.76 -0.68
CA LEU A 91 15.20 -4.88 -0.81
C LEU A 91 15.60 -6.28 -1.29
N PHE A 92 15.02 -7.34 -0.71
CA PHE A 92 15.37 -8.72 -1.07
C PHE A 92 14.58 -9.23 -2.27
N ALA A 93 13.25 -9.05 -2.28
CA ALA A 93 12.35 -9.60 -3.29
C ALA A 93 11.87 -8.56 -4.33
N ARG A 94 12.54 -7.40 -4.43
CA ARG A 94 12.27 -6.36 -5.43
C ARG A 94 10.81 -5.87 -5.41
N LYS A 95 10.01 -6.21 -6.42
CA LYS A 95 8.57 -5.87 -6.49
C LYS A 95 7.68 -6.97 -5.90
N GLY A 96 8.25 -7.88 -5.10
CA GLY A 96 7.57 -9.00 -4.48
C GLY A 96 6.42 -8.55 -3.58
N PHE A 97 6.64 -7.56 -2.71
CA PHE A 97 5.61 -7.05 -1.80
C PHE A 97 4.36 -6.56 -2.54
N CYS A 98 4.53 -5.65 -3.50
CA CYS A 98 3.41 -5.08 -4.26
C CYS A 98 2.64 -6.12 -5.10
N SER A 99 3.30 -7.22 -5.51
CA SER A 99 2.68 -8.26 -6.33
C SER A 99 2.10 -9.43 -5.53
N TRP A 100 2.55 -9.69 -4.30
CA TRP A 100 2.13 -10.86 -3.53
C TRP A 100 1.33 -10.49 -2.28
N VAL A 101 1.75 -9.45 -1.57
CA VAL A 101 1.24 -9.11 -0.23
C VAL A 101 0.36 -7.87 -0.24
N CYS A 102 0.58 -6.91 -1.16
CA CYS A 102 -0.24 -5.70 -1.18
C CYS A 102 -1.69 -6.01 -1.61
N PRO A 103 -2.70 -5.75 -0.76
CA PRO A 103 -4.10 -6.00 -1.10
C PRO A 103 -4.57 -5.07 -2.23
N VAL A 104 -4.14 -3.80 -2.21
CA VAL A 104 -4.47 -2.81 -3.26
C VAL A 104 -3.85 -3.22 -4.60
N GLY A 105 -2.62 -3.73 -4.59
CA GLY A 105 -1.96 -4.25 -5.80
C GLY A 105 -2.70 -5.47 -6.36
N SER A 106 -3.13 -6.38 -5.49
CA SER A 106 -3.90 -7.57 -5.87
C SER A 106 -5.26 -7.18 -6.46
N LEU A 107 -6.01 -6.27 -5.82
CA LEU A 107 -7.27 -5.75 -6.33
C LEU A 107 -7.10 -5.08 -7.70
N SER A 108 -6.06 -4.26 -7.87
CA SER A 108 -5.76 -3.62 -9.15
C SER A 108 -5.40 -4.64 -10.24
N GLU A 109 -4.71 -5.74 -9.87
CA GLU A 109 -4.43 -6.85 -10.78
C GLU A 109 -5.69 -7.60 -11.22
N TYR A 110 -6.61 -7.87 -10.30
CA TYR A 110 -7.90 -8.48 -10.63
C TYR A 110 -8.79 -7.54 -11.46
N ALA A 111 -8.79 -6.25 -11.15
CA ALA A 111 -9.56 -5.23 -11.89
C ALA A 111 -9.17 -5.18 -13.37
N TRP A 112 -7.89 -5.02 -13.70
CA TRP A 112 -7.50 -4.91 -15.11
C TRP A 112 -7.67 -6.24 -15.86
N ARG A 113 -7.58 -7.40 -15.19
CA ARG A 113 -7.87 -8.71 -15.80
C ARG A 113 -9.35 -8.86 -16.12
N LEU A 114 -10.22 -8.42 -15.22
CA LEU A 114 -11.65 -8.37 -15.46
C LEU A 114 -11.94 -7.41 -16.63
N GLY A 115 -11.33 -6.22 -16.63
CA GLY A 115 -11.43 -5.27 -17.73
C GLY A 115 -10.98 -5.85 -19.07
N ARG A 116 -9.85 -6.59 -19.12
CA ARG A 116 -9.42 -7.31 -20.32
C ARG A 116 -10.45 -8.34 -20.78
N LYS A 117 -11.09 -9.08 -19.86
CA LYS A 117 -12.10 -10.08 -20.22
C LYS A 117 -13.36 -9.42 -20.80
N ILE A 118 -13.73 -8.23 -20.31
CA ILE A 118 -14.90 -7.48 -20.76
C ILE A 118 -14.64 -6.76 -22.10
N THR A 119 -13.53 -6.03 -22.22
CA THR A 119 -13.24 -5.20 -23.41
C THR A 119 -12.40 -5.89 -24.47
N GLY A 120 -11.78 -7.04 -24.16
CA GLY A 120 -10.88 -7.77 -25.07
C GLY A 120 -9.57 -7.06 -25.41
N ARG A 121 -9.36 -5.81 -24.97
CA ARG A 121 -8.18 -4.99 -25.28
C ARG A 121 -7.53 -4.45 -24.01
N VAL A 122 -6.21 -4.31 -24.06
CA VAL A 122 -5.44 -3.66 -22.99
C VAL A 122 -4.96 -2.33 -23.52
N TRP A 123 -5.32 -1.25 -22.84
CA TRP A 123 -4.91 0.08 -23.26
C TRP A 123 -3.46 0.30 -22.83
N ARG A 124 -2.58 0.44 -23.81
CA ARG A 124 -1.18 0.82 -23.59
C ARG A 124 -1.03 2.29 -23.93
N LEU A 125 -0.81 3.10 -22.90
CA LEU A 125 -0.54 4.52 -23.07
C LEU A 125 0.77 4.73 -23.86
N PRO A 126 0.85 5.78 -24.70
CA PRO A 126 2.09 6.12 -25.38
C PRO A 126 3.17 6.51 -24.36
N LYS A 127 4.45 6.28 -24.70
CA LYS A 127 5.57 6.43 -23.75
C LYS A 127 5.61 7.80 -23.06
N TRP A 128 5.31 8.88 -23.78
CA TRP A 128 5.30 10.23 -23.23
C TRP A 128 4.24 10.41 -22.14
N ALA A 129 3.01 9.96 -22.38
CA ALA A 129 1.92 10.03 -21.40
C ALA A 129 2.20 9.16 -20.17
N ASP A 130 2.81 8.00 -20.36
CA ASP A 130 3.22 7.11 -19.27
C ASP A 130 4.25 7.76 -18.34
N TYR A 131 5.26 8.46 -18.89
CA TYR A 131 6.24 9.20 -18.08
C TYR A 131 5.59 10.38 -17.34
N THR A 132 4.75 11.17 -18.00
CA THR A 132 4.06 12.30 -17.37
C THR A 132 3.18 11.82 -16.23
N LEU A 133 2.40 10.76 -16.43
CA LEU A 133 1.54 10.19 -15.38
C LEU A 133 2.33 9.50 -14.26
N MET A 134 3.60 9.14 -14.48
CA MET A 134 4.47 8.61 -13.43
C MET A 134 5.07 9.72 -12.55
N SER A 135 5.11 10.97 -13.01
CA SER A 135 5.68 12.09 -12.25
C SER A 135 5.01 12.35 -10.89
N PRO A 136 3.66 12.30 -10.75
CA PRO A 136 3.00 12.68 -9.49
C PRO A 136 3.40 11.79 -8.32
N LYS A 137 3.48 10.47 -8.49
CA LYS A 137 3.89 9.58 -7.38
C LYS A 137 5.30 9.88 -6.86
N TYR A 138 6.24 10.27 -7.72
CA TYR A 138 7.61 10.59 -7.30
C TYR A 138 7.68 11.97 -6.65
N LEU A 139 6.87 12.91 -7.13
CA LEU A 139 6.72 14.22 -6.51
C LEU A 139 6.14 14.09 -5.09
N ILE A 140 5.04 13.35 -4.94
CA ILE A 140 4.41 13.08 -3.64
C ILE A 140 5.38 12.35 -2.70
N MET A 141 6.04 11.29 -3.18
CA MET A 141 7.06 10.57 -2.40
C MET A 141 8.21 11.50 -1.97
N GLY A 142 8.72 12.34 -2.88
CA GLY A 142 9.77 13.31 -2.60
C GLY A 142 9.34 14.35 -1.57
N ALA A 143 8.12 14.86 -1.66
CA ALA A 143 7.55 15.77 -0.67
C ALA A 143 7.47 15.15 0.72
N PHE A 144 6.98 13.90 0.83
CA PHE A 144 6.97 13.18 2.12
C PHE A 144 8.38 12.93 2.65
N PHE A 145 9.32 12.57 1.79
CA PHE A 145 10.71 12.37 2.19
C PHE A 145 11.36 13.67 2.65
N PHE A 146 11.06 14.80 2.00
CA PHE A 146 11.55 16.11 2.42
C PHE A 146 10.97 16.52 3.77
N VAL A 147 9.64 16.49 3.92
CA VAL A 147 8.97 16.90 5.16
C VAL A 147 9.34 15.98 6.33
N ILE A 148 9.14 14.68 6.17
CA ILE A 148 9.33 13.73 7.28
C ILE A 148 10.81 13.44 7.45
N GLY A 149 11.57 13.25 6.37
CA GLY A 149 12.97 12.87 6.40
C GLY A 149 13.91 14.01 6.80
N ILE A 150 13.68 15.24 6.30
CA ILE A 150 14.59 16.38 6.53
C ILE A 150 14.02 17.34 7.56
N THR A 151 12.77 17.80 7.43
CA THR A 151 12.28 18.93 8.25
C THR A 151 11.82 18.53 9.65
N MET A 152 11.23 17.34 9.83
CA MET A 152 10.73 16.92 11.15
C MET A 152 11.83 16.39 12.07
N THR A 153 11.97 16.93 13.28
CA THR A 153 12.85 16.41 14.32
C THR A 153 12.15 15.27 15.09
N PRO A 154 12.88 14.42 15.83
CA PRO A 154 12.27 13.38 16.67
C PRO A 154 11.24 13.91 17.67
N THR A 155 11.48 15.11 18.21
CA THR A 155 10.56 15.79 19.14
C THR A 155 9.25 16.18 18.45
N MET A 156 9.31 16.73 17.23
CA MET A 156 8.11 17.04 16.44
C MET A 156 7.32 15.78 16.09
N ILE A 157 7.99 14.68 15.77
CA ILE A 157 7.34 13.40 15.49
C ILE A 157 6.63 12.87 16.74
N LEU A 158 7.28 12.93 17.90
CA LEU A 158 6.67 12.52 19.17
C LEU A 158 5.44 13.38 19.52
N MET A 159 5.54 14.70 19.33
CA MET A 159 4.39 15.59 19.55
C MET A 159 3.22 15.25 18.64
N PHE A 160 3.50 14.84 17.38
CA PHE A 160 2.48 14.39 16.44
C PHE A 160 1.83 13.07 16.86
N PHE A 161 2.61 12.11 17.37
CA PHE A 161 2.08 10.83 17.86
C PHE A 161 1.12 11.01 19.04
N ILE A 162 1.43 11.93 19.95
CA ILE A 162 0.60 12.19 21.13
C ILE A 162 -0.75 12.82 20.77
N GLN A 163 -0.86 13.50 19.61
CA GLN A 163 -2.11 14.11 19.17
C GLN A 163 -3.21 13.07 18.99
N ASP A 164 -4.43 13.45 19.37
CA ASP A 164 -5.61 12.59 19.21
C ASP A 164 -5.86 12.24 17.74
N TYR A 165 -5.50 13.15 16.82
CA TYR A 165 -5.56 12.90 15.39
C TYR A 165 -4.80 11.64 14.99
N TYR A 166 -3.58 11.44 15.50
CA TYR A 166 -2.76 10.28 15.14
C TYR A 166 -3.33 8.99 15.73
N LYS A 167 -3.87 9.02 16.94
CA LYS A 167 -4.45 7.83 17.59
C LYS A 167 -5.69 7.27 16.88
N ILE A 168 -6.46 8.12 16.21
CA ILE A 168 -7.73 7.75 15.53
C ILE A 168 -7.65 7.81 14.00
N VAL A 169 -6.44 7.94 13.45
CA VAL A 169 -6.23 8.13 12.01
C VAL A 169 -6.77 6.98 11.16
N ASP A 170 -6.72 5.76 11.69
CA ASP A 170 -7.27 4.54 11.10
C ASP A 170 -8.80 4.53 11.11
N VAL A 171 -9.41 5.01 12.21
CA VAL A 171 -10.87 5.21 12.31
C VAL A 171 -11.31 6.27 11.31
N LYS A 172 -10.58 7.39 11.19
CA LYS A 172 -10.86 8.42 10.18
C LYS A 172 -10.75 7.89 8.76
N MET A 173 -9.75 7.06 8.49
CA MET A 173 -9.61 6.39 7.19
C MET A 173 -10.83 5.50 6.91
N LEU A 174 -11.31 4.73 7.88
CA LEU A 174 -12.52 3.92 7.72
C LEU A 174 -13.76 4.79 7.46
N MET A 175 -13.95 5.84 8.26
CA MET A 175 -15.09 6.75 8.12
C MET A 175 -15.10 7.45 6.75
N PHE A 176 -13.92 7.79 6.20
CA PHE A 176 -13.80 8.33 4.85
C PHE A 176 -14.34 7.39 3.76
N PHE A 177 -14.27 6.07 3.97
CA PHE A 177 -14.82 5.08 3.05
C PHE A 177 -16.28 4.71 3.34
N LEU A 178 -16.73 4.83 4.60
CA LEU A 178 -18.12 4.54 4.99
C LEU A 178 -19.08 5.68 4.61
N ASP A 179 -18.65 6.92 4.77
CA ASP A 179 -19.41 8.12 4.39
C ASP A 179 -18.57 9.01 3.45
N PRO A 180 -18.34 8.56 2.20
CA PRO A 180 -17.50 9.28 1.27
C PRO A 180 -18.22 10.53 0.78
N SER A 181 -17.54 11.68 0.83
CA SER A 181 -18.01 12.88 0.14
C SER A 181 -18.19 12.62 -1.35
N MET A 182 -19.08 13.36 -2.03
CA MET A 182 -19.31 13.20 -3.48
C MET A 182 -18.00 13.29 -4.30
N LEU A 183 -17.10 14.19 -3.90
CA LEU A 183 -15.78 14.32 -4.50
C LEU A 183 -14.92 13.07 -4.26
N ALA A 184 -14.86 12.57 -3.03
CA ALA A 184 -14.11 11.35 -2.73
C ALA A 184 -14.65 10.14 -3.50
N ALA A 185 -15.96 9.94 -3.51
CA ALA A 185 -16.62 8.85 -4.22
C ALA A 185 -16.34 8.91 -5.73
N SER A 186 -16.51 10.08 -6.36
CA SER A 186 -16.23 10.25 -7.80
C SER A 186 -14.77 9.95 -8.15
N VAL A 187 -13.81 10.39 -7.34
CA VAL A 187 -12.38 10.10 -7.55
C VAL A 187 -12.10 8.60 -7.43
N VAL A 188 -12.62 7.94 -6.38
CA VAL A 188 -12.41 6.50 -6.19
C VAL A 188 -13.02 5.68 -7.34
N ILE A 189 -14.23 6.05 -7.79
CA ILE A 189 -14.89 5.42 -8.94
C ILE A 189 -14.07 5.63 -10.22
N ALA A 190 -13.64 6.86 -10.50
CA ALA A 190 -12.84 7.18 -11.69
C ALA A 190 -11.52 6.40 -11.70
N LEU A 191 -10.84 6.30 -10.55
CA LEU A 191 -9.61 5.52 -10.40
C LEU A 191 -9.85 4.03 -10.64
N THR A 192 -10.92 3.49 -10.08
CA THR A 192 -11.28 2.07 -10.22
C THR A 192 -11.63 1.74 -11.67
N ALA A 193 -12.46 2.57 -12.32
CA ALA A 193 -12.81 2.45 -13.73
C ALA A 193 -11.56 2.53 -14.63
N THR A 194 -10.68 3.51 -14.40
CA THR A 194 -9.43 3.62 -15.17
C THR A 194 -8.53 2.40 -14.98
N SER A 195 -8.53 1.82 -13.77
CA SER A 195 -7.78 0.60 -13.46
C SER A 195 -8.32 -0.66 -14.16
N LEU A 196 -9.53 -0.64 -14.74
CA LEU A 196 -10.05 -1.71 -15.60
C LEU A 196 -9.37 -1.69 -16.98
N PHE A 197 -9.13 -0.50 -17.54
CA PHE A 197 -8.57 -0.34 -18.88
C PHE A 197 -7.05 -0.31 -18.90
N VAL A 198 -6.45 0.34 -17.89
CA VAL A 198 -5.00 0.52 -17.77
C VAL A 198 -4.45 -0.40 -16.66
N PRO A 199 -3.52 -1.31 -16.98
CA PRO A 199 -2.99 -2.26 -16.01
C PRO A 199 -2.32 -1.57 -14.83
N ASN A 200 -2.80 -1.88 -13.63
CA ASN A 200 -2.24 -1.41 -12.36
C ASN A 200 -2.17 0.13 -12.23
N PHE A 201 -3.18 0.85 -12.74
CA PHE A 201 -3.17 2.32 -12.82
C PHE A 201 -2.76 3.01 -11.50
N TRP A 202 -3.42 2.67 -10.39
CA TRP A 202 -3.11 3.24 -9.07
C TRP A 202 -1.66 2.99 -8.63
N CYS A 203 -1.24 1.72 -8.65
CA CYS A 203 0.11 1.32 -8.24
C CYS A 203 1.19 1.87 -9.17
N ARG A 204 0.87 2.13 -10.45
CA ARG A 204 1.81 2.61 -11.45
C ARG A 204 2.00 4.13 -11.42
N TYR A 205 0.94 4.90 -11.18
CA TYR A 205 0.94 6.36 -11.38
C TYR A 205 0.77 7.18 -10.10
N LEU A 206 0.02 6.67 -9.11
CA LEU A 206 -0.41 7.47 -7.96
C LEU A 206 0.22 7.02 -6.64
N CYS A 207 0.54 5.73 -6.49
CA CYS A 207 1.01 5.19 -5.22
C CYS A 207 2.44 5.67 -4.85
N PRO A 208 2.62 6.55 -3.84
CA PRO A 208 3.95 7.01 -3.43
C PRO A 208 4.75 5.91 -2.74
N TYR A 209 4.05 5.00 -2.06
CA TYR A 209 4.65 3.83 -1.44
C TYR A 209 5.24 2.86 -2.48
N GLY A 210 4.54 2.66 -3.60
CA GLY A 210 5.06 1.89 -4.73
C GLY A 210 6.27 2.55 -5.39
N ALA A 211 6.37 3.88 -5.36
CA ALA A 211 7.56 4.60 -5.81
C ALA A 211 8.76 4.34 -4.88
N LEU A 212 8.56 4.45 -3.56
CA LEU A 212 9.59 4.17 -2.56
C LEU A 212 10.13 2.73 -2.65
N LEU A 213 9.22 1.75 -2.60
CA LEU A 213 9.60 0.33 -2.71
C LEU A 213 10.22 0.04 -4.08
N GLY A 214 9.72 0.67 -5.15
CA GLY A 214 10.27 0.54 -6.49
C GLY A 214 11.70 1.09 -6.64
N LEU A 215 12.03 2.15 -5.91
CA LEU A 215 13.37 2.73 -5.87
C LEU A 215 14.33 1.82 -5.08
N LEU A 216 13.93 1.36 -3.90
CA LEU A 216 14.72 0.42 -3.08
C LEU A 216 14.96 -0.92 -3.79
N ALA A 217 13.96 -1.39 -4.51
CA ALA A 217 14.04 -2.54 -5.39
C ALA A 217 15.12 -2.43 -6.48
N TYR A 218 15.64 -1.23 -6.79
CA TYR A 218 16.77 -1.10 -7.72
C TYR A 218 18.09 -1.59 -7.11
N ALA A 219 18.25 -1.43 -5.78
CA ALA A 219 19.41 -1.90 -5.03
C ALA A 219 19.34 -3.40 -4.66
N SER A 220 18.29 -4.10 -5.10
CA SER A 220 18.07 -5.50 -4.75
C SER A 220 19.11 -6.44 -5.37
N PRO A 221 19.74 -7.34 -4.59
CA PRO A 221 20.75 -8.27 -5.08
C PRO A 221 20.14 -9.38 -5.97
N LEU A 222 18.85 -9.68 -5.82
CA LEU A 222 18.15 -10.72 -6.60
C LEU A 222 17.59 -10.19 -7.94
N LYS A 223 18.28 -9.21 -8.55
CA LYS A 223 17.87 -8.62 -9.82
C LYS A 223 18.11 -9.60 -10.97
N VAL A 224 17.04 -10.21 -11.47
CA VAL A 224 17.07 -10.96 -12.72
C VAL A 224 17.27 -9.98 -13.88
N SER A 225 18.44 -10.03 -14.51
CA SER A 225 18.74 -9.31 -15.75
C SER A 225 18.45 -10.23 -16.95
N ARG A 226 17.94 -9.67 -18.04
CA ARG A 226 17.86 -10.39 -19.32
C ARG A 226 19.19 -10.18 -20.03
N ASN A 227 19.85 -11.27 -20.42
CA ASN A 227 20.99 -11.19 -21.33
C ASN A 227 20.46 -11.05 -22.76
N PRO A 228 20.62 -9.90 -23.44
CA PRO A 228 20.12 -9.69 -24.79
C PRO A 228 20.75 -10.63 -25.84
N GLU A 229 21.94 -11.17 -25.58
CA GLU A 229 22.61 -12.10 -26.50
C GLU A 229 22.06 -13.53 -26.42
N ALA A 230 21.40 -13.87 -25.31
CA ALA A 230 20.84 -15.21 -25.06
C ALA A 230 19.31 -15.26 -25.20
N CYS A 231 18.67 -14.17 -25.67
CA CYS A 231 17.22 -13.96 -25.57
C CYS A 231 16.50 -13.96 -26.92
#